data_AF-A0A9P6V4C1-F1
#
_entry.id   AF-A0A9P6V4C1-F1
#
_cell.length_a   1.000
_cell.length_b   1.000
_cell.length_c   1.000
_cell.angle_alpha   90.00
_cell.angle_beta   90.00
_cell.angle_gamma   90.00
#
_symmetry.space_group_name_H-M   'P 1'
#
loop_
_entity.id
_entity.type
_entity.pdbx_description
1 polymer ?
#
loop_
_entity_poly.entity_id
_entity_poly.type
_entity_poly.pdbx_seq_one_letter_code
_entity_poly.pdbx_strand_id
1 'polypeptide(L)'
;NNKFAQTFSTKCTLSVFNCENPDNTFVAVANGACDVDGDISAVEKRSTPLLPKCDTACTLEYNPVCTVSTKNSQHSQTFSNQCFLSVFNCENPDNTFRAVSQDNCSANDN
;
A
#
# COMPACT_ATOMS: atom_id res chain seq x y z
N ASN A 1 -11.22 -27.37 -7.67
CA ASN A 1 -10.22 -26.29 -7.49
C ASN A 1 -9.55 -26.46 -6.14
N ASN A 2 -8.55 -27.33 -6.08
CA ASN A 2 -7.86 -27.69 -4.84
C ASN A 2 -6.82 -26.60 -4.54
N LYS A 3 -7.11 -25.74 -3.56
CA LYS A 3 -6.14 -24.78 -3.05
C LYS A 3 -5.33 -25.47 -1.96
N PHE A 4 -4.01 -25.51 -2.14
CA PHE A 4 -3.07 -26.07 -1.19
C PHE A 4 -2.24 -24.93 -0.57
N ALA A 5 -1.90 -25.05 0.71
CA ALA A 5 -1.10 -24.08 1.44
C ALA A 5 0.14 -24.78 2.03
N GLN A 6 1.27 -24.08 2.04
CA GLN A 6 2.53 -24.62 2.52
C GLN A 6 3.30 -23.57 3.31
N THR A 7 3.84 -23.99 4.46
CA THR A 7 4.75 -23.17 5.26
C THR A 7 6.13 -23.16 4.64
N PHE A 8 6.68 -21.96 4.42
CA PHE A 8 8.08 -21.75 4.07
C PHE A 8 8.80 -21.14 5.27
N SER A 9 10.02 -21.61 5.56
CA SER A 9 10.82 -21.08 6.68
C SER A 9 11.19 -19.61 6.49
N THR A 10 11.39 -19.17 5.24
CA THR A 10 11.68 -17.78 4.88
C THR A 10 11.11 -17.37 3.52
N LYS A 11 11.09 -16.07 3.25
CA LYS A 11 10.79 -15.55 1.90
C LYS A 11 11.81 -15.98 0.84
N CYS A 12 13.07 -16.21 1.24
CA CYS A 12 14.12 -16.65 0.32
C CYS A 12 13.83 -18.06 -0.22
N THR A 13 13.45 -18.99 0.67
CA THR A 13 13.10 -20.37 0.28
C THR A 13 11.85 -20.43 -0.59
N LEU A 14 10.89 -19.53 -0.37
CA LEU A 14 9.72 -19.38 -1.25
C LEU A 14 10.12 -18.96 -2.67
N SER A 15 11.02 -17.98 -2.80
CA SER A 15 11.49 -17.51 -4.12
C SER A 15 12.24 -18.59 -4.88
N VAL A 16 13.09 -19.38 -4.20
CA VAL A 16 13.80 -20.51 -4.83
C VAL A 16 12.81 -21.55 -5.33
N PHE A 17 11.82 -21.93 -4.51
CA PHE A 17 10.80 -22.90 -4.88
C PHE A 17 10.02 -22.48 -6.14
N ASN A 18 9.59 -21.21 -6.21
CA ASN A 18 8.86 -20.68 -7.35
C ASN A 18 9.71 -20.62 -8.63
N CYS A 19 11.02 -20.39 -8.50
CA CYS A 19 11.96 -20.41 -9.62
C CYS A 19 12.07 -21.81 -10.22
N GLU A 20 12.11 -22.84 -9.36
CA GLU A 20 12.19 -24.23 -9.77
C GLU A 20 10.85 -24.80 -10.28
N ASN A 21 9.73 -24.21 -9.85
CA ASN A 21 8.37 -24.69 -10.14
C ASN A 21 7.50 -23.59 -10.78
N PRO A 22 7.75 -23.20 -12.04
CA PRO A 22 7.02 -22.11 -12.69
C PRO A 22 5.53 -22.40 -12.88
N ASP A 23 5.15 -23.68 -13.02
CA ASP A 23 3.75 -24.10 -13.18
C ASP A 23 2.99 -24.21 -11.85
N ASN A 24 3.69 -24.15 -10.71
CA ASN A 24 3.11 -24.28 -9.38
C ASN A 24 3.73 -23.28 -8.41
N THR A 25 3.40 -22.01 -8.61
CA THR A 25 3.94 -20.90 -7.83
C THR A 25 3.08 -20.60 -6.59
N PHE A 26 3.76 -20.30 -5.48
CA PHE A 26 3.14 -19.87 -4.23
C PHE A 26 3.30 -18.36 -4.03
N VAL A 27 2.35 -17.77 -3.32
CA VAL A 27 2.41 -16.37 -2.91
C VAL A 27 2.34 -16.31 -1.39
N ALA A 28 3.18 -15.48 -0.77
CA ALA A 28 3.13 -15.29 0.68
C ALA A 28 1.83 -14.55 1.05
N VAL A 29 0.92 -15.24 1.75
CA VAL A 29 -0.38 -14.69 2.19
C VAL A 29 -0.42 -14.26 3.65
N ALA A 30 0.46 -14.83 4.48
CA ALA A 30 0.60 -14.52 5.90
C ALA A 30 2.06 -14.78 6.35
N ASN A 31 2.47 -14.15 7.46
CA ASN A 31 3.70 -14.49 8.14
C ASN A 31 3.41 -15.50 9.26
N GLY A 32 4.35 -16.42 9.53
CA GLY A 32 4.15 -17.52 10.48
C GLY A 32 3.79 -18.82 9.76
N ALA A 33 3.69 -19.91 10.53
CA ALA A 33 3.33 -21.21 9.97
C ALA A 33 1.87 -21.22 9.50
N CYS A 34 1.60 -21.94 8.42
CA CYS A 34 0.23 -22.29 8.05
C CYS A 34 -0.36 -23.18 9.14
N ASP A 35 -1.56 -22.83 9.59
CA ASP A 35 -2.35 -23.66 10.49
C ASP A 35 -2.97 -24.78 9.65
N VAL A 36 -2.52 -26.02 9.88
CA VAL A 36 -2.95 -27.21 9.11
C VAL A 36 -3.85 -28.14 9.93
N ASP A 37 -4.38 -27.67 11.05
CA ASP A 37 -5.47 -28.36 11.74
C ASP A 37 -6.80 -28.04 11.02
N GLY A 38 -7.25 -29.02 10.24
CA GLY A 38 -8.21 -28.84 9.16
C GLY A 38 -9.57 -28.26 9.53
N ASP A 39 -9.93 -27.19 8.84
CA ASP A 39 -11.27 -27.03 8.24
C ASP A 39 -11.15 -26.04 7.07
N ILE A 40 -11.42 -26.51 5.85
CA ILE A 40 -11.50 -25.65 4.64
C ILE A 40 -12.88 -24.97 4.60
N SER A 41 -13.38 -24.55 5.77
CA SER A 41 -14.68 -23.89 5.96
C SER A 41 -14.51 -22.56 6.68
N ALA A 42 -13.45 -21.82 6.36
CA ALA A 42 -13.34 -20.40 6.65
C ALA A 42 -12.82 -19.62 5.42
N VAL A 43 -13.28 -20.00 4.22
CA VAL A 43 -13.38 -19.04 3.11
C VAL A 43 -14.70 -18.28 3.28
N GLU A 44 -14.88 -17.64 4.44
CA GLU A 44 -15.93 -16.65 4.62
C GLU A 44 -15.29 -15.31 4.95
N LYS A 45 -15.44 -14.41 3.97
CA LYS A 45 -15.32 -12.96 4.03
C LYS A 45 -13.90 -12.36 3.99
N ARG A 46 -13.50 -12.20 2.73
CA ARG A 46 -13.08 -10.92 2.13
C ARG A 46 -11.77 -10.37 2.66
N SER A 47 -10.73 -10.60 1.87
CA SER A 47 -9.77 -9.55 1.59
C SER A 47 -9.65 -9.41 0.08
N THR A 48 -10.39 -8.43 -0.46
CA THR A 48 -9.76 -7.46 -1.38
C THR A 48 -8.32 -7.20 -0.90
N PRO A 49 -7.35 -6.88 -1.78
CA PRO A 49 -6.04 -6.42 -1.32
C PRO A 49 -6.27 -5.51 -0.12
N LEU A 50 -5.64 -5.78 1.02
CA LEU A 50 -5.73 -4.93 2.21
C LEU A 50 -5.22 -3.57 1.75
N LEU A 51 -6.12 -2.75 1.18
CA LEU A 51 -5.88 -1.36 0.93
C LEU A 51 -5.43 -0.84 2.29
N PRO A 52 -4.30 -0.10 2.35
CA PRO A 52 -3.84 0.43 3.61
C PRO A 52 -5.02 1.12 4.29
N LYS A 53 -5.25 0.80 5.57
CA LYS A 53 -6.28 1.48 6.35
C LYS A 53 -5.80 2.91 6.54
N CYS A 54 -6.29 3.81 5.70
CA CYS A 54 -5.94 5.23 5.71
C CYS A 54 -6.86 6.04 6.64
N ASP A 55 -7.48 5.38 7.61
CA ASP A 55 -8.45 5.92 8.56
C ASP A 55 -7.79 6.85 9.61
N THR A 56 -7.05 7.85 9.13
CA THR A 56 -6.44 8.89 9.98
C THR A 56 -7.36 10.10 10.01
N ALA A 57 -7.83 10.46 11.20
CA ALA A 57 -8.58 11.69 11.38
C ALA A 57 -7.62 12.89 11.36
N CYS A 58 -7.86 13.83 10.46
CA CYS A 58 -7.12 15.08 10.39
C CYS A 58 -7.88 16.20 11.10
N THR A 59 -7.15 17.09 11.78
CA THR A 59 -7.70 18.35 12.26
C THR A 59 -8.05 19.24 11.05
N LEU A 60 -9.01 20.13 11.22
CA LEU A 60 -9.41 21.11 10.20
C LEU A 60 -8.53 22.37 10.20
N GLU A 61 -7.34 22.29 10.80
CA GLU A 61 -6.38 23.38 10.82
C GLU A 61 -5.82 23.62 9.42
N TYR A 62 -5.74 24.89 9.03
CA TYR A 62 -5.21 25.30 7.73
C TYR A 62 -3.73 25.69 7.85
N ASN A 63 -2.86 24.74 7.50
CA ASN A 63 -1.40 24.89 7.42
C ASN A 63 -0.94 24.35 6.07
N PRO A 64 -1.11 25.13 4.98
CA PRO A 64 -1.03 24.62 3.62
C PRO A 64 0.36 24.07 3.31
N VAL A 65 0.40 23.05 2.45
CA VAL A 65 1.63 22.43 1.97
C VAL A 65 1.57 22.30 0.46
N CYS A 66 2.55 22.90 -0.23
CA CYS A 66 2.71 22.76 -1.66
C CYS A 66 3.42 21.45 -1.91
N THR A 67 2.91 20.70 -2.88
CA THR A 67 3.39 19.39 -3.22
C THR A 67 3.52 19.23 -4.72
N VAL A 68 4.40 18.34 -5.17
CA VAL A 68 4.55 17.95 -6.58
C VAL A 68 4.26 16.46 -6.73
N SER A 69 3.61 16.07 -7.83
CA SER A 69 3.32 14.67 -8.11
C SER A 69 4.62 13.90 -8.30
N THR A 70 4.67 12.70 -7.72
CA THR A 70 5.81 11.78 -7.88
C THR A 70 5.86 11.15 -9.27
N LYS A 71 4.73 11.12 -9.99
CA LYS A 71 4.62 10.65 -11.37
C LYS A 71 4.88 11.75 -12.40
N ASN A 72 4.46 12.99 -12.11
CA ASN A 72 4.63 14.12 -13.01
C ASN A 72 5.11 15.36 -12.24
N SER A 73 6.40 15.63 -12.31
CA SER A 73 7.03 16.77 -11.62
C SER A 73 6.47 18.15 -12.02
N GLN A 74 5.72 18.26 -13.13
CA GLN A 74 5.06 19.51 -13.55
C GLN A 74 3.67 19.70 -12.95
N HIS A 75 3.14 18.69 -12.27
CA HIS A 75 1.86 18.78 -11.59
C HIS A 75 2.07 19.07 -10.11
N SER A 76 1.72 20.29 -9.69
CA SER A 76 1.73 20.70 -8.30
C SER A 76 0.31 20.81 -7.74
N GLN A 77 0.18 20.58 -6.43
CA GLN A 77 -1.07 20.67 -5.70
C GLN A 77 -0.83 21.15 -4.27
N THR A 78 -1.73 22.01 -3.78
CA THR A 78 -1.75 22.42 -2.37
C THR A 78 -2.65 21.51 -1.56
N PHE A 79 -2.16 20.99 -0.44
CA PHE A 79 -2.97 20.30 0.57
C PHE A 79 -3.20 21.23 1.77
N SER A 80 -4.38 21.15 2.40
CA SER A 80 -4.77 22.04 3.51
C SER A 80 -3.87 21.88 4.75
N ASN A 81 -3.32 20.69 4.95
CA ASN A 81 -2.26 20.42 5.91
C ASN A 81 -1.54 19.09 5.58
N GLN A 82 -0.45 18.83 6.29
CA GLN A 82 0.37 17.63 6.12
C GLN A 82 -0.41 16.32 6.37
N CYS A 83 -1.39 16.34 7.28
CA CYS A 83 -2.21 15.15 7.55
C CYS A 83 -3.05 14.76 6.33
N PHE A 84 -3.71 15.73 5.68
CA PHE A 84 -4.47 15.46 4.46
C PHE A 84 -3.59 14.94 3.31
N LEU A 85 -2.36 15.44 3.17
CA LEU A 85 -1.38 14.91 2.22
C LEU A 85 -1.06 13.43 2.51
N SER A 86 -0.80 13.09 3.78
CA SER A 86 -0.50 11.72 4.19
C SER A 86 -1.66 10.75 3.95
N VAL A 87 -2.89 11.16 4.26
CA VAL A 87 -4.10 10.37 3.97
C VAL A 87 -4.25 10.15 2.47
N PHE A 88 -4.14 11.22 1.67
CA PHE A 88 -4.24 11.12 0.23
C PHE A 88 -3.22 10.14 -0.37
N ASN A 89 -1.96 10.24 0.04
CA ASN A 89 -0.90 9.34 -0.44
C ASN A 89 -1.12 7.89 -0.01
N CYS A 90 -1.68 7.68 1.19
CA CYS A 90 -2.04 6.37 1.68
C CYS A 90 -3.15 5.75 0.81
N GLU A 91 -4.20 6.52 0.50
CA GLU A 91 -5.34 6.06 -0.30
C GLU A 91 -4.98 5.87 -1.79
N ASN A 92 -3.98 6.62 -2.27
CA ASN A 92 -3.55 6.67 -3.66
C ASN A 92 -2.06 6.28 -3.79
N PRO A 93 -1.66 5.03 -3.51
CA PRO A 93 -0.25 4.62 -3.53
C PRO A 93 0.37 4.75 -4.93
N ASP A 94 -0.44 4.61 -5.98
CA ASP A 94 0.00 4.80 -7.36
C ASP A 94 0.06 6.27 -7.77
N ASN A 95 -0.53 7.22 -7.05
CA ASN A 95 -0.54 8.63 -7.44
C ASN A 95 -0.25 9.52 -6.24
N THR A 96 0.99 9.49 -5.78
CA THR A 96 1.42 10.21 -4.58
C THR A 96 1.99 11.58 -4.91
N PHE A 97 1.97 12.46 -3.91
CA PHE A 97 2.56 13.78 -3.93
C PHE A 97 3.67 13.89 -2.87
N ARG A 98 4.71 14.67 -3.18
CA ARG A 98 5.80 14.99 -2.26
C ARG A 98 5.75 16.47 -1.91
N ALA A 99 5.78 16.79 -0.62
CA ALA A 99 5.86 18.17 -0.15
C ALA A 99 7.16 18.85 -0.62
N VAL A 100 7.05 20.09 -1.07
CA VAL A 100 8.16 20.95 -1.54
C VAL A 100 8.27 22.24 -0.74
N SER A 101 7.16 22.77 -0.21
CA SER A 101 7.16 23.91 0.71
C SER A 101 6.03 23.79 1.74
N GLN A 102 6.18 24.48 2.88
CA GLN A 102 5.17 24.59 3.95
C GLN A 102 4.21 25.77 3.73
N ASP A 103 3.98 26.11 2.46
CA ASP A 103 3.07 27.17 2.01
C ASP A 103 2.19 26.63 0.88
N ASN A 104 1.23 27.42 0.41
CA ASN A 104 0.47 27.04 -0.79
C ASN A 104 1.38 27.04 -2.03
N CYS A 105 1.00 26.27 -3.06
CA CYS A 105 1.66 26.38 -4.37
C CYS A 105 1.30 27.73 -5.00
N SER A 106 2.31 28.58 -5.14
CA SER A 106 2.24 29.80 -5.94
C SER A 106 2.09 29.42 -7.42
N ALA A 107 1.18 30.07 -8.15
CA ALA A 107 1.08 29.92 -9.60
C ALA A 107 2.30 30.50 -10.38
N ASN A 108 3.33 30.97 -9.68
CA ASN A 108 4.45 31.75 -10.22
C ASN A 108 5.84 31.22 -9.81
N ASP A 109 5.97 29.97 -9.35
CA ASP A 109 7.30 29.36 -9.19
C ASP A 109 7.77 28.83 -10.56
N ASN A 110 8.25 29.78 -11.38
CA ASN A 110 8.84 29.61 -12.70
C ASN A 110 10.37 29.42 -12.59
#